data_AF-A0A076HHE4-F1
#
_entry.id   AF-A0A076HHE4-F1
#
_cell.length_a   1.000
_cell.length_b   1.000
_cell.length_c   1.000
_cell.angle_alpha   90.00
_cell.angle_beta   90.00
_cell.angle_gamma   90.00
#
_symmetry.space_group_name_H-M   'P 1'
#
loop_
_entity.id
_entity.type
_entity.pdbx_description
1 polymer ?
#
loop_
_entity_poly.entity_id
_entity_poly.type
_entity_poly.pdbx_seq_one_letter_code
_entity_poly.pdbx_strand_id
1 'polypeptide(L)'
;MERLNGEIEWHPSQAVTTMTDQAHSVASKLEQLLKAVANNPSLERQLKMATTASAICEVASSAGIELRPADVVKHYANRLLSASDEVSVQNFDLCSWDAGELLWAMKQWT
;
A
#
# COMPACT_ATOMS: atom_id res chain seq x y z
N MET A 1 47.69 26.99 28.40
CA MET A 1 46.38 27.62 28.16
C MET A 1 45.77 26.94 26.95
N GLU A 2 44.86 26.01 27.22
CA GLU A 2 43.94 25.44 26.24
C GLU A 2 43.06 26.54 25.64
N ARG A 3 42.77 26.46 24.34
CA ARG A 3 41.41 26.58 23.80
C ARG A 3 41.27 25.69 22.57
N LEU A 4 40.35 24.74 22.70
CA LEU A 4 39.80 23.85 21.68
C LEU A 4 39.04 24.67 20.64
N ASN A 5 39.24 24.40 19.35
CA ASN A 5 38.28 24.73 18.30
C ASN A 5 38.12 23.49 17.44
N GLY A 6 37.07 22.72 17.74
CA GLY A 6 36.66 21.55 16.97
C GLY A 6 36.00 22.01 15.67
N GLU A 7 36.58 21.61 14.55
CA GLU A 7 35.88 21.55 13.28
C GLU A 7 35.05 20.26 13.28
N ILE A 8 33.73 20.41 13.29
CA ILE A 8 32.78 19.31 13.19
C ILE A 8 32.84 18.82 11.74
N GLU A 9 33.51 17.69 11.54
CA GLU A 9 33.51 16.94 10.30
C GLU A 9 32.07 16.46 10.03
N TRP A 10 31.41 17.05 9.04
CA TRP A 10 30.08 16.64 8.61
C TRP A 10 30.20 15.31 7.87
N HIS A 11 29.85 14.22 8.55
CA HIS A 11 29.61 12.92 7.92
C HIS A 11 28.13 12.80 7.58
N PRO A 12 27.70 12.83 6.30
CA PRO A 12 26.36 12.41 5.95
C PRO A 12 26.26 10.90 6.15
N SER A 13 25.81 10.48 7.33
CA SER A 13 25.24 9.15 7.49
C SER A 13 23.87 9.13 6.80
N GLN A 14 23.88 8.98 5.48
CA GLN A 14 22.69 8.76 4.66
C GLN A 14 22.90 7.53 3.77
N ALA A 15 22.95 6.35 4.37
CA ALA A 15 22.83 5.10 3.63
C ALA A 15 22.23 3.93 4.45
N VAL A 16 21.60 4.20 5.60
CA VAL A 16 21.03 3.13 6.46
C VAL A 16 19.60 3.46 6.87
N THR A 17 18.77 3.89 5.92
CA THR A 17 17.31 4.09 6.16
C THR A 17 16.47 3.72 4.94
N THR A 18 16.94 2.81 4.10
CA THR A 18 16.20 2.42 2.87
C THR A 18 15.73 0.97 2.89
N MET A 19 16.38 0.06 3.62
CA MET A 19 16.00 -1.36 3.58
C MET A 19 14.95 -1.77 4.63
N THR A 20 14.89 -1.11 5.79
CA THR A 20 13.94 -1.44 6.88
C THR A 20 12.55 -0.85 6.69
N ASP A 21 12.42 0.33 6.06
CA ASP A 21 11.13 0.96 5.74
C ASP A 21 10.40 0.30 4.56
N GLN A 22 11.16 -0.27 3.61
CA GLN A 22 10.60 -0.99 2.45
C GLN A 22 9.78 -2.20 2.91
N ALA A 23 10.31 -2.99 3.86
CA ALA A 23 9.70 -4.24 4.34
C ALA A 23 8.37 -4.04 5.10
N HIS A 24 8.10 -2.83 5.60
CA HIS A 24 6.88 -2.52 6.36
C HIS A 24 5.84 -1.72 5.58
N SER A 25 6.19 -1.21 4.40
CA SER A 25 5.27 -0.45 3.57
C SER A 25 4.08 -1.29 3.13
N VAL A 26 2.91 -0.66 3.00
CA VAL A 26 1.69 -1.30 2.48
C VAL A 26 1.94 -1.96 1.12
N ALA A 27 2.75 -1.30 0.28
CA ALA A 27 3.16 -1.84 -1.02
C ALA A 27 3.89 -3.19 -0.90
N SER A 28 4.89 -3.29 0.00
CA SER A 28 5.61 -4.53 0.22
C SER A 28 4.72 -5.62 0.80
N LYS A 29 3.83 -5.29 1.74
CA LYS A 29 2.87 -6.26 2.30
C LYS A 29 1.89 -6.80 1.25
N LEU A 30 1.40 -5.94 0.35
CA LEU A 30 0.57 -6.37 -0.77
C LEU A 30 1.36 -7.23 -1.77
N GLU A 31 2.62 -6.92 -2.04
CA GLU A 31 3.50 -7.76 -2.87
C GLU A 31 3.74 -9.13 -2.22
N GLN A 32 3.97 -9.18 -0.90
CA GLN A 32 4.11 -10.42 -0.14
C GLN A 32 2.82 -11.26 -0.21
N LEU A 33 1.65 -10.61 -0.12
CA LEU A 33 0.36 -11.29 -0.27
C LEU A 33 0.22 -11.93 -1.66
N LEU A 34 0.54 -11.20 -2.72
CA LEU A 34 0.49 -11.72 -4.09
C LEU A 34 1.45 -12.91 -4.29
N LYS A 35 2.65 -12.86 -3.69
CA LYS A 35 3.60 -13.99 -3.69
C LYS A 35 3.08 -15.20 -2.92
N ALA A 36 2.42 -14.99 -1.78
CA ALA A 36 1.82 -16.07 -1.00
C ALA A 36 0.65 -16.73 -1.76
N VAL A 37 -0.19 -15.93 -2.41
CA VAL A 37 -1.33 -16.38 -3.22
C VAL A 37 -0.88 -17.20 -4.43
N ALA A 38 0.17 -16.77 -5.13
CA ALA A 38 0.69 -17.50 -6.30
C ALA A 38 1.08 -18.96 -6.00
N ASN A 39 1.43 -19.25 -4.74
CA ASN A 39 1.85 -20.59 -4.30
C ASN A 39 0.78 -21.32 -3.45
N ASN A 40 -0.42 -20.73 -3.29
CA ASN A 40 -1.49 -21.28 -2.46
C ASN A 40 -2.87 -21.12 -3.12
N PRO A 41 -3.38 -22.18 -3.78
CA PRO A 41 -4.67 -22.15 -4.49
C PRO A 41 -5.88 -21.83 -3.59
N SER A 42 -5.79 -22.11 -2.28
CA SER A 42 -6.85 -21.75 -1.33
C SER A 42 -6.88 -20.23 -1.12
N LEU A 43 -5.72 -19.61 -0.87
CA LEU A 43 -5.61 -18.16 -0.76
C LEU A 43 -5.97 -17.46 -2.07
N GLU A 44 -5.60 -18.02 -3.21
CA GLU A 44 -5.99 -17.50 -4.53
C GLU A 44 -7.51 -17.46 -4.70
N ARG A 45 -8.20 -18.54 -4.34
CA ARG A 45 -9.66 -18.59 -4.40
C ARG A 45 -10.30 -17.56 -3.47
N GLN A 46 -9.81 -17.45 -2.23
CA GLN A 46 -10.32 -16.48 -1.27
C GLN A 46 -10.09 -15.04 -1.77
N LEU A 47 -8.89 -14.73 -2.27
CA LEU A 47 -8.58 -13.39 -2.79
C LEU A 47 -9.46 -13.03 -3.99
N LYS A 48 -9.73 -13.96 -4.90
CA LYS A 48 -10.64 -13.74 -6.04
C LYS A 48 -12.08 -13.43 -5.63
N MET A 49 -12.49 -13.84 -4.43
CA MET A 49 -13.82 -13.57 -3.88
C MET A 49 -13.86 -12.33 -2.98
N ALA A 50 -12.71 -11.73 -2.66
CA ALA A 50 -12.63 -10.58 -1.78
C ALA A 50 -13.10 -9.31 -2.52
N THR A 51 -14.32 -8.86 -2.21
CA THR A 51 -14.93 -7.64 -2.78
C THR A 51 -14.74 -6.40 -1.92
N THR A 52 -14.13 -6.54 -0.73
CA THR A 52 -13.91 -5.44 0.21
C THR A 52 -12.46 -5.41 0.70
N ALA A 53 -11.98 -4.23 1.11
CA ALA A 53 -10.66 -4.10 1.71
C ALA A 53 -10.49 -4.95 2.99
N SER A 54 -11.57 -5.13 3.77
CA SER A 54 -11.57 -6.02 4.93
C SER A 54 -11.38 -7.48 4.53
N ALA A 55 -12.08 -7.96 3.51
CA ALA A 55 -11.90 -9.31 3.00
C ALA A 55 -10.46 -9.54 2.48
N ILE A 56 -9.85 -8.55 1.82
CA ILE A 56 -8.43 -8.63 1.44
C ILE A 56 -7.53 -8.80 2.67
N CYS A 57 -7.80 -8.07 3.76
CA CYS A 57 -7.04 -8.18 5.00
C CYS A 57 -7.23 -9.54 5.70
N GLU A 58 -8.40 -10.16 5.60
CA GLU A 58 -8.64 -11.52 6.11
C GLU A 58 -7.82 -12.56 5.35
N VAL A 59 -7.72 -12.45 4.02
CA VAL A 59 -6.84 -13.30 3.22
C VAL A 59 -5.37 -13.07 3.57
N ALA A 60 -4.98 -11.80 3.76
CA ALA A 60 -3.63 -11.45 4.20
C ALA A 60 -3.29 -12.06 5.56
N SER A 61 -4.22 -11.98 6.52
CA SER A 61 -4.05 -12.59 7.85
C SER A 61 -3.91 -14.10 7.77
N SER A 62 -4.64 -14.76 6.86
CA SER A 62 -4.50 -16.21 6.61
C SER A 62 -3.12 -16.58 6.04
N ALA A 63 -2.42 -15.63 5.45
CA ALA A 63 -1.03 -15.75 5.00
C ALA A 63 0.00 -15.25 6.03
N GLY A 64 -0.41 -14.85 7.23
CA GLY A 64 0.46 -14.28 8.26
C GLY A 64 0.89 -12.83 8.01
N ILE A 65 0.19 -12.11 7.14
CA ILE A 65 0.50 -10.72 6.77
C ILE A 65 -0.53 -9.78 7.40
N GLU A 66 -0.06 -8.84 8.21
CA GLU A 66 -0.94 -7.88 8.88
C GLU A 66 -1.14 -6.62 8.04
N LEU A 67 -2.39 -6.37 7.63
CA LEU A 67 -2.85 -5.19 6.89
C LEU A 67 -4.09 -4.60 7.56
N ARG A 68 -4.25 -3.27 7.47
CA ARG A 68 -5.49 -2.59 7.87
C ARG A 68 -6.30 -2.23 6.63
N PRO A 69 -7.63 -2.35 6.64
CA PRO A 69 -8.45 -2.03 5.47
C PRO A 69 -8.23 -0.60 4.95
N ALA A 70 -8.11 0.37 5.85
CA ALA A 70 -7.85 1.76 5.49
C ALA A 70 -6.52 1.96 4.75
N ASP A 71 -5.49 1.17 5.08
CA ASP A 71 -4.19 1.26 4.41
C ASP A 71 -4.26 0.74 2.97
N VAL A 72 -5.02 -0.33 2.74
CA VAL A 72 -5.27 -0.89 1.41
C VAL A 72 -6.01 0.11 0.52
N VAL A 73 -7.11 0.69 1.02
CA VAL A 73 -7.91 1.69 0.29
C VAL A 73 -7.05 2.92 -0.06
N LYS A 74 -6.32 3.47 0.92
CA LYS A 74 -5.44 4.62 0.70
C LYS A 74 -4.31 4.32 -0.28
N HIS A 75 -3.76 3.10 -0.25
CA HIS A 75 -2.73 2.70 -1.21
C HIS A 75 -3.27 2.69 -2.64
N TYR A 76 -4.45 2.12 -2.89
CA TYR A 76 -5.06 2.13 -4.22
C TYR A 76 -5.41 3.55 -4.69
N ALA A 77 -5.99 4.37 -3.81
CA ALA A 77 -6.26 5.77 -4.14
C ALA A 77 -4.98 6.53 -4.52
N ASN A 78 -3.90 6.37 -3.75
CA ASN A 78 -2.62 7.00 -4.08
C ASN A 78 -2.04 6.49 -5.41
N ARG A 79 -2.23 5.22 -5.76
CA ARG A 79 -1.80 4.66 -7.04
C ARG A 79 -2.57 5.27 -8.21
N LEU A 80 -3.87 5.50 -8.07
CA LEU A 80 -4.66 6.25 -9.06
C LEU A 80 -4.16 7.69 -9.16
N LEU A 81 -4.03 8.41 -8.05
CA LEU A 81 -3.58 9.81 -8.06
C LEU A 81 -2.17 10.02 -8.63
N SER A 82 -1.30 9.02 -8.55
CA SER A 82 0.07 9.09 -9.04
C SER A 82 0.25 8.63 -10.49
N ALA A 83 -0.79 8.06 -11.11
CA ALA A 83 -0.74 7.58 -12.49
C ALA A 83 -1.08 8.70 -13.49
N SER A 84 -0.79 8.50 -14.79
CA SER A 84 -1.28 9.43 -15.82
C SER A 84 -2.81 9.39 -15.89
N ASP A 85 -3.41 10.45 -16.44
CA ASP A 85 -4.87 10.56 -16.55
C ASP A 85 -5.48 9.34 -17.25
N GLU A 86 -4.87 8.87 -18.35
CA GLU A 86 -5.35 7.71 -19.11
C GLU A 86 -5.30 6.42 -18.28
N VAL A 87 -4.19 6.21 -17.55
CA VAL A 87 -4.01 5.01 -16.71
C VAL A 87 -4.96 5.04 -15.52
N SER A 88 -5.22 6.23 -14.96
CA SER A 88 -6.17 6.43 -13.87
C SER A 88 -7.59 6.08 -14.29
N VAL A 89 -8.06 6.61 -15.42
CA VAL A 89 -9.39 6.29 -15.96
C VAL A 89 -9.49 4.80 -16.27
N GLN A 90 -8.50 4.24 -16.97
CA GLN A 90 -8.49 2.82 -17.32
C GLN A 90 -8.58 1.90 -16.09
N ASN A 91 -7.78 2.15 -15.04
CA ASN A 91 -7.78 1.29 -13.85
C ASN A 91 -9.04 1.49 -13.00
N PHE A 92 -9.56 2.71 -12.93
CA PHE A 92 -10.82 2.98 -12.25
C PHE A 92 -11.97 2.18 -12.89
N ASP A 93 -12.08 2.21 -14.22
CA ASP A 93 -13.11 1.49 -14.99
C ASP A 93 -12.92 -0.03 -14.93
N LEU A 94 -11.69 -0.54 -15.10
CA LEU A 94 -11.40 -1.96 -15.06
C LEU A 94 -11.66 -2.59 -13.69
N CYS A 95 -11.38 -1.86 -12.61
CA CYS A 95 -11.66 -2.32 -11.26
C CYS A 95 -13.16 -2.23 -10.91
N SER A 96 -14.02 -1.85 -11.86
CA SER A 96 -15.47 -1.72 -11.69
C SER A 96 -15.83 -0.89 -10.46
N TRP A 97 -15.07 0.17 -10.20
CA TRP A 97 -15.42 1.13 -9.16
C TRP A 97 -16.74 1.75 -9.57
N ASP A 98 -17.76 1.61 -8.74
CA ASP A 98 -19.08 2.16 -9.05
C ASP A 98 -19.00 3.69 -8.94
N ALA A 99 -18.74 4.33 -10.08
CA ALA A 99 -18.57 5.78 -10.19
C ALA A 99 -19.81 6.53 -9.67
N GLY A 100 -21.00 5.96 -9.86
CA GLY A 100 -22.26 6.53 -9.42
C GLY A 100 -22.39 6.50 -7.90
N GLU A 101 -22.15 5.34 -7.29
CA GLU A 101 -22.13 5.17 -5.84
C GLU A 101 -21.05 6.03 -5.18
N LEU A 102 -19.86 6.11 -5.77
CA LEU A 102 -18.79 6.99 -5.27
C LEU A 102 -19.20 8.46 -5.31
N LEU A 103 -19.76 8.93 -6.43
CA LEU A 103 -20.28 10.31 -6.55
C LEU A 103 -21.39 10.58 -5.53
N TRP A 104 -22.26 9.61 -5.28
CA TRP A 104 -23.33 9.75 -4.28
C TRP A 104 -22.78 9.77 -2.85
N ALA A 105 -21.83 8.88 -2.53
CA ALA A 105 -21.15 8.83 -1.24
C ALA A 105 -20.39 10.12 -0.93
N MET A 106 -19.81 10.77 -1.94
CA MET A 106 -19.13 12.06 -1.76
C MET A 106 -20.02 13.15 -1.16
N LYS A 107 -21.35 13.09 -1.34
CA LYS A 107 -22.28 14.03 -0.69
C LYS A 107 -22.32 13.88 0.83
N GLN A 108 -21.93 12.71 1.35
CA GLN A 108 -22.02 12.33 2.75
C GLN A 108 -20.64 12.23 3.41
N TRP A 109 -19.57 12.58 2.69
CA TRP A 109 -18.19 12.53 3.17
C TRP A 109 -17.87 13.80 3.95
N THR A 110 -18.19 13.79 5.24
CA THR A 110 -17.88 14.87 6.19
C THR A 110 -17.06 14.34 7.34
#